data_AF-A0A7C9AIY3-F1
#
_entry.id   AF-A0A7C9AIY3-F1
#
_cell.length_a   1.000
_cell.length_b   1.000
_cell.length_c   1.000
_cell.angle_alpha   90.00
_cell.angle_beta   90.00
_cell.angle_gamma   90.00
#
_symmetry.space_group_name_H-M   'P 1'
#
loop_
_entity.id
_entity.type
_entity.pdbx_description
1 polymer ?
#
loop_
_entity_poly.entity_id
_entity_poly.type
_entity_poly.pdbx_seq_one_letter_code
_entity_poly.pdbx_strand_id
1 'polypeptide(L)'
;MISEGGMAGQAMELPQKPKFEPLKPQELSSVAEVQYQQVVVPPHRYTKLCEAWMDYFYDPIRNEMKIDIRMNLKKPRRVELKTMPDAPDMSNLQKCVRYLEAFMLGFDP
;
A
#
# COMPACT_ATOMS: atom_id res chain seq x y z
N MET A 1 40.33 -43.66 51.74
CA MET A 1 40.13 -43.65 50.28
C MET A 1 38.71 -43.16 50.03
N ILE A 2 38.55 -41.89 49.69
CA ILE A 2 37.26 -41.28 49.34
C ILE A 2 37.33 -41.03 47.83
N SER A 3 36.48 -41.73 47.08
CA SER A 3 36.40 -41.62 45.61
C SER A 3 35.60 -40.38 45.22
N GLU A 4 36.20 -39.49 44.42
CA GLU A 4 35.51 -38.37 43.79
C GLU A 4 34.72 -38.85 42.57
N GLY A 5 33.39 -38.78 42.65
CA GLY A 5 32.50 -38.98 41.51
C GLY A 5 32.33 -37.68 40.75
N GLY A 6 33.01 -37.55 39.59
CA GLY A 6 32.83 -36.42 38.68
C GLY A 6 31.49 -36.51 37.94
N MET A 7 30.60 -35.53 38.14
CA MET A 7 29.48 -35.27 37.25
C MET A 7 29.99 -34.53 36.01
N ALA A 8 30.09 -35.23 34.89
CA ALA A 8 30.30 -34.61 33.58
C ALA A 8 29.01 -33.87 33.18
N GLY A 9 29.02 -32.53 33.31
CA GLY A 9 27.98 -31.67 32.75
C GLY A 9 27.97 -31.78 31.23
N GLN A 10 26.93 -32.40 30.67
CA GLN A 10 26.66 -32.35 29.24
C GLN A 10 26.30 -30.90 28.87
N ALA A 11 27.20 -30.22 28.16
CA ALA A 11 26.90 -28.96 27.50
C ALA A 11 25.83 -29.23 26.41
N MET A 12 24.60 -28.74 26.61
CA MET A 12 23.60 -28.74 25.55
C MET A 12 24.09 -27.81 24.44
N GLU A 13 24.38 -28.37 23.26
CA GLU A 13 24.64 -27.58 22.06
C GLU A 13 23.41 -26.75 21.70
N LEU A 14 23.61 -25.44 21.56
CA LEU A 14 22.57 -24.53 21.10
C LEU A 14 22.25 -24.82 19.62
N PRO A 15 20.97 -24.70 19.20
CA PRO A 15 20.60 -24.90 17.81
C PRO A 15 21.38 -23.94 16.90
N GLN A 16 21.85 -24.44 15.76
CA GLN A 16 22.63 -23.66 14.82
C GLN A 16 21.81 -22.47 14.31
N LYS A 17 22.48 -21.31 14.20
CA LYS A 17 21.83 -20.07 13.76
C LYS A 17 21.27 -20.26 12.34
N PRO A 18 20.00 -19.90 12.10
CA PRO A 18 19.42 -19.98 10.77
C PRO A 18 20.22 -19.10 9.80
N LYS A 19 20.53 -19.67 8.63
CA LYS A 19 21.28 -19.00 7.57
C LYS A 19 20.29 -18.43 6.57
N PHE A 20 20.11 -17.11 6.59
CA PHE A 20 19.23 -16.40 5.66
C PHE A 20 20.00 -16.07 4.39
N GLU A 21 19.47 -16.48 3.23
CA GLU A 21 19.99 -16.04 1.94
C GLU A 21 19.60 -14.57 1.68
N PRO A 22 20.44 -13.77 0.99
CA PRO A 22 20.07 -12.42 0.60
C PRO A 22 18.79 -12.45 -0.25
N LEU A 23 17.80 -11.63 0.12
CA LEU A 23 16.57 -11.52 -0.68
C LEU A 23 16.89 -11.08 -2.10
N LYS A 24 16.29 -11.73 -3.09
CA LYS A 24 16.33 -11.23 -4.47
C LYS A 24 15.50 -9.94 -4.53
N PRO A 25 15.84 -8.95 -5.38
CA PRO A 25 15.04 -7.74 -5.57
C PRO A 25 13.56 -8.02 -5.91
N GLN A 26 13.30 -9.14 -6.60
CA GLN A 26 11.95 -9.62 -6.92
C GLN A 26 11.17 -10.17 -5.70
N GLU A 27 11.86 -10.58 -4.63
CA GLU A 27 11.25 -11.10 -3.40
C GLU A 27 11.03 -10.01 -2.35
N LEU A 28 11.83 -8.93 -2.37
CA LEU A 28 11.53 -7.70 -1.63
C LEU A 28 10.22 -7.04 -2.11
N SER A 29 9.92 -7.24 -3.39
CA SER A 29 8.72 -6.76 -4.07
C SER A 29 7.81 -7.95 -4.36
N SER A 30 7.60 -8.85 -3.39
CA SER A 30 6.74 -10.03 -3.53
C SER A 30 5.43 -9.63 -4.20
N VAL A 31 5.31 -9.88 -5.51
CA VAL A 31 4.16 -9.62 -6.38
C VAL A 31 3.34 -8.45 -5.85
N ALA A 32 3.78 -7.20 -6.04
CA ALA A 32 3.14 -5.98 -5.48
C ALA A 32 1.62 -6.15 -5.51
N GLU A 33 1.07 -6.53 -4.35
CA GLU A 33 -0.31 -7.01 -4.31
C GLU A 33 -1.15 -5.83 -4.71
N VAL A 34 -2.00 -6.02 -5.71
CA VAL A 34 -2.79 -4.93 -6.25
C VAL A 34 -3.72 -4.44 -5.14
N GLN A 35 -3.36 -3.31 -4.55
CA GLN A 35 -4.15 -2.65 -3.52
C GLN A 35 -5.27 -1.85 -4.17
N TYR A 36 -6.46 -1.96 -3.57
CA TYR A 36 -7.67 -1.28 -3.99
C TYR A 36 -8.17 -0.38 -2.87
N GLN A 37 -8.56 0.85 -3.22
CA GLN A 37 -9.18 1.80 -2.30
C GLN A 37 -10.36 2.50 -2.98
N GLN A 38 -11.27 3.03 -2.17
CA GLN A 38 -12.44 3.75 -2.67
C GLN A 38 -12.80 4.92 -1.77
N VAL A 39 -13.15 6.05 -2.39
CA VAL A 39 -13.62 7.26 -1.71
C VAL A 39 -15.06 7.53 -2.13
N VAL A 40 -15.96 7.70 -1.17
CA VAL A 40 -17.36 8.03 -1.45
C VAL A 40 -17.45 9.50 -1.88
N VAL A 41 -18.25 9.78 -2.91
CA VAL A 41 -18.48 11.14 -3.39
C VAL A 41 -19.80 11.69 -2.82
N PRO A 42 -19.76 12.72 -1.95
CA PRO A 42 -20.97 13.37 -1.47
C PRO A 42 -21.78 13.98 -2.62
N PRO A 43 -23.14 13.97 -2.56
CA PRO A 43 -23.97 14.48 -3.65
C PRO A 43 -23.66 15.92 -4.07
N HIS A 44 -23.36 16.79 -3.11
CA HIS A 44 -23.07 18.21 -3.35
C HIS A 44 -21.66 18.46 -3.94
N ARG A 45 -20.72 17.52 -3.81
CA ARG A 45 -19.37 17.63 -4.39
C ARG A 45 -19.27 17.04 -5.80
N TYR A 46 -20.23 16.23 -6.23
CA TYR A 46 -20.17 15.54 -7.51
C TYR A 46 -19.97 16.48 -8.71
N THR A 47 -20.73 17.58 -8.78
CA THR A 47 -20.61 18.54 -9.88
C THR A 47 -19.20 19.12 -9.95
N LYS A 48 -18.62 19.49 -8.79
CA LYS A 48 -17.25 19.98 -8.69
C LYS A 48 -16.21 18.93 -9.08
N LEU A 49 -16.44 17.67 -8.68
CA LEU A 49 -15.56 16.57 -9.07
C LEU A 49 -15.53 16.38 -10.59
N CYS A 50 -16.70 16.48 -11.26
CA CYS A 50 -16.76 16.37 -12.71
C CYS A 50 -16.04 17.52 -13.42
N GLU A 51 -16.18 18.75 -12.94
CA GLU A 51 -15.49 19.94 -13.49
C GLU A 51 -13.97 19.78 -13.39
N ALA A 52 -13.45 19.30 -12.26
CA ALA A 52 -12.02 19.17 -12.01
C ALA A 52 -11.42 17.82 -12.45
N TRP A 53 -12.24 16.88 -12.96
CA TRP A 53 -11.84 15.47 -13.07
C TRP A 53 -10.60 15.25 -13.93
N MET A 54 -10.59 15.77 -15.15
CA MET A 54 -9.50 15.49 -16.11
C MET A 54 -8.20 16.15 -15.66
N ASP A 55 -8.25 17.45 -15.40
CA ASP A 55 -7.07 18.29 -15.18
C ASP A 55 -6.39 18.03 -13.83
N TYR A 56 -7.17 17.80 -12.77
CA TYR A 56 -6.64 17.74 -11.40
C TYR A 56 -6.59 16.33 -10.81
N PHE A 57 -7.40 15.39 -11.33
CA PHE A 57 -7.45 14.03 -10.79
C PHE A 57 -6.92 13.01 -11.78
N TYR A 58 -7.55 12.87 -12.94
CA TYR A 58 -7.27 11.76 -13.85
C TYR A 58 -5.83 11.80 -14.39
N ASP A 59 -5.45 12.92 -15.02
CA ASP A 59 -4.14 13.05 -15.65
C ASP A 59 -2.97 12.97 -14.64
N PRO A 60 -2.94 13.77 -13.56
CA PRO A 60 -1.81 13.71 -12.62
C PRO A 60 -1.73 12.38 -11.86
N ILE A 61 -2.86 11.81 -11.41
CA ILE A 61 -2.85 10.53 -10.67
C ILE A 61 -2.40 9.38 -11.58
N ARG A 62 -2.84 9.37 -12.84
CA ARG A 62 -2.45 8.32 -13.78
C ARG A 62 -1.01 8.49 -14.27
N ASN A 63 -0.60 9.71 -14.59
CA ASN A 63 0.68 9.96 -15.24
C ASN A 63 1.86 10.04 -14.26
N GLU A 64 1.66 10.70 -13.12
CA GLU A 64 2.73 10.94 -12.13
C GLU A 64 2.74 9.86 -11.04
N MET A 65 1.56 9.55 -10.49
CA MET A 65 1.46 8.61 -9.36
C MET A 65 1.39 7.15 -9.81
N LYS A 66 1.09 6.89 -11.09
CA LYS A 66 0.89 5.57 -11.70
C LYS A 66 -0.17 4.74 -10.98
N ILE A 67 -1.30 5.39 -10.68
CA ILE A 67 -2.46 4.76 -10.05
C ILE A 67 -3.60 4.72 -11.06
N ASP A 68 -4.28 3.57 -11.17
CA ASP A 68 -5.51 3.43 -11.93
C ASP A 68 -6.66 4.06 -11.14
N ILE A 69 -7.38 4.97 -11.77
CA ILE A 69 -8.44 5.75 -11.13
C ILE A 69 -9.69 5.76 -12.00
N ARG A 70 -10.83 5.44 -11.40
CA ARG A 70 -12.13 5.45 -12.08
C ARG A 70 -13.23 6.01 -11.21
N MET A 71 -14.20 6.66 -11.83
CA MET A 71 -15.41 7.11 -11.15
C MET A 71 -16.55 6.11 -11.37
N ASN A 72 -17.08 5.56 -10.28
CA ASN A 72 -18.27 4.73 -10.27
C ASN A 72 -19.51 5.60 -10.04
N LEU A 73 -20.35 5.69 -11.08
CA LEU A 73 -21.55 6.54 -11.08
C LEU A 73 -22.77 5.86 -10.45
N LYS A 74 -22.71 4.57 -10.11
CA LYS A 74 -23.77 3.86 -9.40
C LYS A 74 -23.92 4.46 -8.01
N LYS A 75 -25.16 4.67 -7.53
CA LYS A 75 -25.39 5.22 -6.19
C LYS A 75 -25.06 4.18 -5.10
N PRO A 76 -24.39 4.56 -4.00
CA PRO A 76 -23.69 5.84 -3.80
C PRO A 76 -22.46 5.95 -4.71
N ARG A 77 -22.23 7.14 -5.30
CA ARG A 77 -21.12 7.39 -6.23
C ARG A 77 -19.78 7.28 -5.51
N ARG A 78 -18.77 6.72 -6.18
CA ARG A 78 -17.44 6.49 -5.60
C ARG A 78 -16.35 6.78 -6.61
N VAL A 79 -15.18 7.18 -6.12
CA VAL A 79 -13.93 7.11 -6.86
C VAL A 79 -13.20 5.87 -6.39
N GLU A 80 -12.82 5.02 -7.33
CA GLU A 80 -12.12 3.78 -7.07
C GLU A 80 -10.69 3.92 -7.58
N LEU A 81 -9.73 3.52 -6.74
CA LEU A 81 -8.30 3.62 -6.99
C LEU A 81 -7.66 2.25 -6.87
N LYS A 82 -6.71 1.97 -7.74
CA LYS A 82 -5.99 0.71 -7.82
C LYS A 82 -4.53 0.94 -8.17
N THR A 83 -3.62 0.27 -7.47
CA THR A 83 -2.19 0.29 -7.84
C THR A 83 -1.95 -0.36 -9.21
N MET A 84 -1.15 0.29 -10.05
CA MET A 84 -0.66 -0.30 -11.29
C MET A 84 0.68 -1.02 -11.05
N PRO A 85 1.05 -2.02 -11.86
CA PRO A 85 2.33 -2.73 -11.73
C PRO A 85 3.57 -1.84 -11.89
N ASP A 86 3.42 -0.68 -12.54
CA ASP A 86 4.47 0.32 -12.76
C ASP A 86 4.52 1.40 -11.67
N ALA A 87 3.71 1.28 -10.61
CA ALA A 87 3.72 2.22 -9.51
C ALA A 87 5.07 2.18 -8.76
N PRO A 88 5.78 3.32 -8.64
CA PRO A 88 7.11 3.35 -8.05
C PRO A 88 7.10 3.16 -6.53
N ASP A 89 5.98 3.47 -5.87
CA ASP A 89 5.81 3.38 -4.42
C ASP A 89 4.36 3.06 -4.05
N MET A 90 4.17 2.12 -3.13
CA MET A 90 2.86 1.75 -2.58
C MET A 90 2.21 2.89 -1.79
N SER A 91 3.00 3.83 -1.24
CA SER A 91 2.47 5.00 -0.54
C SER A 91 1.69 5.96 -1.44
N ASN A 92 1.89 5.89 -2.76
CA ASN A 92 1.20 6.73 -3.74
C ASN A 92 -0.32 6.54 -3.71
N LEU A 93 -0.79 5.31 -3.52
CA LEU A 93 -2.22 5.03 -3.40
C LEU A 93 -2.83 5.80 -2.22
N GLN A 94 -2.16 5.76 -1.07
CA GLN A 94 -2.62 6.45 0.14
C GLN A 94 -2.61 7.97 -0.04
N LYS A 95 -1.57 8.53 -0.68
CA LYS A 95 -1.51 9.96 -1.02
C LYS A 95 -2.68 10.38 -1.90
N CYS A 96 -2.99 9.60 -2.94
CA CYS A 96 -4.12 9.89 -3.85
C CYS A 96 -5.47 9.81 -3.13
N VAL A 97 -5.65 8.81 -2.25
CA VAL A 97 -6.87 8.71 -1.41
C VAL A 97 -7.02 9.96 -0.54
N ARG A 98 -5.96 10.39 0.15
CA ARG A 98 -5.99 11.59 1.00
C ARG A 98 -6.28 12.87 0.22
N TYR A 99 -5.73 12.98 -1.00
CA TYR A 99 -6.02 14.11 -1.88
C TYR A 99 -7.51 14.17 -2.27
N LEU A 100 -8.10 13.03 -2.64
CA LEU A 100 -9.53 12.93 -2.92
C LEU A 100 -10.40 13.21 -1.69
N GLU A 101 -10.03 12.67 -0.53
CA GLU A 101 -10.75 12.92 0.73
C GLU A 101 -10.75 14.40 1.09
N ALA A 102 -9.61 15.09 0.95
CA ALA A 102 -9.54 16.53 1.14
C ALA A 102 -10.48 17.27 0.17
N PHE A 103 -10.49 16.89 -1.11
CA PHE A 103 -11.45 17.45 -2.05
C PHE A 103 -12.92 17.18 -1.66
N MET A 104 -13.25 16.00 -1.11
CA MET A 104 -14.60 15.73 -0.61
C MET A 104 -14.97 16.58 0.60
N LEU A 105 -14.00 16.97 1.42
CA LEU A 105 -14.17 17.87 2.57
C LEU A 105 -14.33 19.34 2.19
N GLY A 106 -14.22 19.69 0.90
CA GLY A 106 -14.45 21.04 0.41
C GLY A 106 -13.21 21.82 0.04
N PHE A 107 -12.02 21.21 0.10
CA PHE A 107 -10.80 21.84 -0.41
C PHE A 107 -10.85 21.93 -1.95
N ASP A 108 -10.29 23.02 -2.47
CA ASP A 108 -10.13 23.22 -3.91
C ASP A 108 -8.80 22.62 -4.38
N PRO A 109 -8.74 22.07 -5.62
CA PRO A 109 -7.60 21.34 -6.13
C PRO A 109 -6.41 22.22 -6.53
#